data_AF-A0ABD0QCQ7-F1
#
_entry.id   AF-A0ABD0QCQ7-F1
#
_cell.length_a   1.000
_cell.length_b   1.000
_cell.length_c   1.000
_cell.angle_alpha   90.00
_cell.angle_beta   90.00
_cell.angle_gamma   90.00
#
_symmetry.space_group_name_H-M   'P 1'
#
loop_
_entity.id
_entity.type
_entity.pdbx_description
1 polymer ?
#
loop_
_entity_poly.entity_id
_entity_poly.type
_entity_poly.pdbx_seq_one_letter_code
_entity_poly.pdbx_strand_id
1 'polypeptide(L)' 'QYSSPEDVISTKGSDIIIVGRGILASSDRLRAAEEYKTAGWEAYLKKLSQAS' A
#
# COMPACT_ATOMS: atom_id res chain seq x y z
N GLN A 1 -3.40 7.73 13.51
CA GLN A 1 -3.41 8.32 12.15
C GLN A 1 -3.14 7.20 11.14
N TYR A 2 -3.59 7.36 9.88
CA TYR A 2 -3.35 6.42 8.78
C TYR A 2 -2.82 7.19 7.56
N SER A 3 -1.98 6.55 6.77
CA SER A 3 -1.49 7.04 5.48
C SER A 3 -1.84 6.04 4.39
N SER A 4 -2.01 6.51 3.16
CA SER A 4 -2.24 5.64 2.01
C SER A 4 -0.96 4.88 1.62
N PRO A 5 -1.07 3.71 0.97
CA PRO A 5 0.09 3.03 0.41
C PRO A 5 0.93 3.90 -0.52
N GLU A 6 0.30 4.75 -1.35
CA GLU A 6 0.99 5.66 -2.26
C GLU A 6 1.87 6.67 -1.53
N ASP A 7 1.36 7.34 -0.50
CA ASP A 7 2.13 8.32 0.28
C ASP A 7 3.31 7.65 1.01
N VAL A 8 3.09 6.46 1.57
CA VAL A 8 4.12 5.73 2.32
C VAL A 8 5.24 5.22 1.40
N ILE A 9 4.89 4.63 0.25
CA ILE A 9 5.85 4.01 -0.66
C ILE A 9 6.48 5.06 -1.58
N SER A 10 5.67 5.84 -2.31
CA SER A 10 6.17 6.75 -3.34
C SER A 10 6.75 8.05 -2.75
N THR A 11 6.08 8.67 -1.77
CA THR A 11 6.50 9.97 -1.24
C THR A 11 7.48 9.84 -0.08
N LYS A 12 7.20 8.97 0.89
CA LYS A 12 8.05 8.76 2.07
C LYS A 12 9.17 7.75 1.86
N GLY A 13 9.18 7.07 0.71
CA GLY A 13 10.26 6.19 0.29
C GLY A 13 10.34 4.85 1.01
N SER A 14 9.31 4.45 1.76
CA SER A 14 9.27 3.12 2.40
C SER A 14 9.19 2.01 1.35
N ASP A 15 9.55 0.80 1.74
CA ASP A 15 9.54 -0.36 0.84
C ASP A 15 8.35 -1.31 1.10
N ILE A 16 7.82 -1.34 2.31
CA ILE A 16 6.75 -2.25 2.73
C ILE A 16 5.68 -1.50 3.54
N ILE A 17 4.41 -1.85 3.33
CA ILE A 17 3.28 -1.42 4.18
C ILE A 17 2.87 -2.54 5.14
N ILE A 18 2.47 -2.17 6.36
CA ILE A 18 1.89 -3.09 7.35
C ILE A 18 0.46 -2.64 7.62
N VAL A 19 -0.51 -3.51 7.32
CA VAL A 19 -1.94 -3.16 7.42
C VAL A 19 -2.64 -4.07 8.43
N GLY A 20 -3.14 -3.46 9.51
CA GLY A 20 -3.92 -4.16 10.55
C GLY A 20 -5.42 -4.08 10.30
N ARG A 21 -6.10 -3.17 11.01
CA ARG A 21 -7.57 -3.01 10.98
C ARG A 21 -8.15 -2.83 9.58
N GLY A 22 -7.42 -2.23 8.64
CA GLY A 22 -7.84 -2.10 7.25
C GLY A 22 -8.15 -3.43 6.55
N ILE A 23 -7.51 -4.52 6.96
CA ILE A 23 -7.81 -5.89 6.48
C ILE A 23 -8.69 -6.61 7.50
N LEU A 24 -8.30 -6.61 8.78
CA LEU A 24 -8.91 -7.47 9.80
C LEU A 24 -10.38 -7.11 10.12
N ALA A 25 -10.74 -5.84 9.99
CA ALA A 25 -12.10 -5.34 10.21
C ALA A 25 -12.97 -5.34 8.94
N SER A 26 -12.41 -5.69 7.78
CA SER A 26 -13.19 -5.84 6.54
C SER A 26 -14.10 -7.06 6.62
N SER A 27 -15.31 -6.93 6.06
CA SER A 27 -16.22 -8.06 5.86
C SER A 27 -15.66 -9.08 4.87
N ASP A 28 -14.86 -8.62 3.91
CA ASP A 28 -14.11 -9.47 2.97
C ASP A 28 -12.61 -9.17 3.12
N ARG A 29 -11.95 -10.00 3.92
CA ARG A 29 -10.53 -9.83 4.25
C ARG A 29 -9.62 -10.17 3.08
N LEU A 30 -10.01 -11.14 2.24
CA LEU A 30 -9.21 -11.57 1.10
C LEU A 30 -9.17 -10.46 0.06
N ARG A 31 -10.35 -9.89 -0.25
CA ARG A 31 -10.44 -8.75 -1.15
C ARG A 31 -9.68 -7.54 -0.62
N ALA A 32 -9.83 -7.19 0.66
CA ALA A 32 -9.10 -6.08 1.26
C ALA A 32 -7.58 -6.28 1.18
N ALA A 33 -7.10 -7.50 1.47
CA ALA A 33 -5.67 -7.81 1.35
C ALA A 33 -5.16 -7.66 -0.09
N GLU A 34 -5.94 -8.10 -1.08
CA GLU A 34 -5.61 -7.94 -2.49
C GLU A 34 -5.57 -6.46 -2.91
N GLU A 35 -6.52 -5.65 -2.43
CA GLU A 35 -6.55 -4.19 -2.67
C GLU A 35 -5.29 -3.50 -2.10
N TYR A 36 -4.89 -3.81 -0.86
CA TYR A 36 -3.66 -3.24 -0.28
C TYR A 36 -2.39 -3.75 -0.98
N LYS A 37 -2.34 -5.01 -1.41
CA LYS A 37 -1.23 -5.57 -2.19
C LYS A 37 -1.07 -4.80 -3.51
N THR A 38 -2.17 -4.64 -4.26
CA THR A 38 -2.19 -3.94 -5.55
C THR A 38 -1.77 -2.48 -5.36
N ALA A 39 -2.36 -1.76 -4.42
CA ALA A 39 -2.03 -0.36 -4.16
C ALA A 39 -0.56 -0.16 -3.74
N GLY A 40 -0.02 -1.05 -2.89
CA GLY A 40 1.40 -1.01 -2.50
C GLY A 40 2.34 -1.28 -3.69
N TRP A 41 1.99 -2.25 -4.54
CA TRP A 41 2.79 -2.61 -5.70
C TRP A 41 2.78 -1.53 -6.78
N GLU A 42 1.62 -0.96 -7.09
CA GLU A 42 1.51 0.17 -8.03
C GLU A 42 2.32 1.38 -7.56
N ALA A 43 2.26 1.70 -6.26
CA ALA A 43 3.05 2.78 -5.68
C ALA A 43 4.57 2.52 -5.78
N TYR A 44 4.98 1.26 -5.61
CA TYR A 44 6.37 0.85 -5.80
C TYR A 44 6.82 1.01 -7.26
N LEU A 45 6.03 0.52 -8.22
CA LEU A 45 6.34 0.69 -9.65
C LEU A 45 6.43 2.17 -10.04
N LYS A 46 5.54 3.00 -9.49
CA LYS A 46 5.58 4.45 -9.66
C LYS A 46 6.86 5.07 -9.11
N LYS A 47 7.27 4.70 -7.88
CA LYS A 47 8.54 5.12 -7.26
C LYS A 47 9.73 4.78 -8.17
N LEU A 48 9.78 3.56 -8.72
CA LEU A 48 10.85 3.15 -9.64
C LEU A 48 10.87 3.98 -10.93
N SER A 49 9.70 4.26 -11.51
CA SER A 49 9.61 5.06 -12.74
C SER A 49 10.05 6.52 -12.57
N GLN A 50 9.98 7.04 -11.35
CA GLN A 50 10.38 8.41 -11.01
C GLN A 50 11.84 8.54 -10.59
N ALA A 51 12.52 7.42 -10.31
CA ALA A 51 13.93 7.38 -9.95
C ALA A 51 14.88 7.33 -11.17
N SER A 52 14.36 7.52 -12.38
CA SER A 52 15.10 7.52 -13.66
C SER A 52 15.36 8.93 -14.18
#